data_AF-A0A3R0D4L6-F1
#
_entry.id   AF-A0A3R0D4L6-F1
#
_cell.length_a   1.000
_cell.length_b   1.000
_cell.length_c   1.000
_cell.angle_alpha   90.00
_cell.angle_beta   90.00
_cell.angle_gamma   90.00
#
_symmetry.space_group_name_H-M   'P 1'
#
loop_
_entity.id
_entity.type
_entity.pdbx_description
1 polymer ?
#
loop_
_entity_poly.entity_id
_entity_poly.type
_entity_poly.pdbx_seq_one_letter_code
_entity_poly.pdbx_strand_id
1 'polypeptide(L)' 'MTTLTRLEDLLLHSREEAKGIILQLRAARKQLEENNGKLKDPQQYQQNTLLLEAIEQAENIINIIYYRYHNSALVVSEQE' A
#
# COMPACT_ATOMS: atom_id res chain seq x y z
N MET A 1 -4.47 -23.11 -2.56
CA MET A 1 -5.61 -22.20 -2.29
C MET A 1 -6.00 -21.58 -3.62
N THR A 2 -7.29 -21.46 -3.95
CA THR A 2 -7.71 -20.78 -5.19
C THR A 2 -7.76 -19.28 -4.99
N THR A 3 -7.32 -18.53 -5.99
CA THR A 3 -7.32 -17.07 -6.09
C THR A 3 -8.50 -16.63 -6.96
N LEU A 4 -8.99 -15.41 -6.74
CA LEU A 4 -10.12 -14.79 -7.45
C LEU A 4 -9.67 -13.64 -8.35
N THR A 5 -8.50 -13.06 -8.08
CA THR A 5 -7.97 -11.92 -8.83
C THR A 5 -6.49 -12.09 -9.13
N ARG A 6 -6.01 -11.40 -10.16
CA ARG A 6 -4.59 -11.35 -10.51
C ARG A 6 -3.72 -10.77 -9.39
N LEU A 7 -4.27 -9.88 -8.57
CA LEU A 7 -3.57 -9.36 -7.39
C LEU A 7 -3.35 -10.47 -6.37
N GLU A 8 -4.39 -11.28 -6.09
CA GLU A 8 -4.26 -12.44 -5.20
C GLU A 8 -3.28 -13.47 -5.75
N ASP A 9 -3.27 -13.72 -7.07
CA ASP A 9 -2.27 -14.58 -7.71
C ASP A 9 -0.84 -14.09 -7.45
N LEU A 10 -0.59 -12.79 -7.64
CA LEU A 10 0.73 -12.21 -7.41
C LEU A 10 1.14 -12.34 -5.94
N LEU A 11 0.24 -11.98 -5.02
CA LEU A 11 0.51 -12.04 -3.58
C LEU A 11 0.71 -13.47 -3.06
N LEU A 12 0.09 -14.47 -3.69
CA LEU A 12 0.29 -15.88 -3.36
C LEU A 12 1.66 -16.38 -3.81
N HIS A 13 2.11 -16.03 -5.02
CA HIS A 13 3.27 -16.69 -5.64
C HIS A 13 4.59 -15.95 -5.48
N SER A 14 4.58 -14.65 -5.18
CA SER A 14 5.78 -13.82 -5.19
C SER A 14 5.85 -12.86 -4.00
N ARG A 15 6.69 -13.21 -3.03
CA ARG A 15 6.98 -12.32 -1.88
C ARG A 15 7.66 -11.02 -2.33
N GLU A 16 8.57 -11.09 -3.30
CA GLU A 16 9.29 -9.90 -3.78
C GLU A 16 8.37 -8.95 -4.54
N GLU A 17 7.45 -9.46 -5.36
CA GLU A 17 6.45 -8.60 -5.98
C GLU A 17 5.47 -8.01 -4.95
N ALA A 18 5.07 -8.80 -3.94
CA ALA A 18 4.25 -8.30 -2.84
C ALA A 18 4.95 -7.15 -2.07
N LYS A 19 6.24 -7.32 -1.76
CA LYS A 19 7.08 -6.25 -1.17
C LYS A 19 7.13 -5.03 -2.08
N GLY A 20 7.33 -5.23 -3.38
CA GLY A 20 7.39 -4.16 -4.37
C GLY A 20 6.14 -3.29 -4.40
N ILE A 21 4.95 -3.90 -4.29
CA ILE A 21 3.68 -3.15 -4.22
C ILE A 21 3.62 -2.29 -2.94
N ILE A 22 3.97 -2.85 -1.78
CA ILE A 22 4.00 -2.09 -0.52
C ILE A 22 4.99 -0.93 -0.58
N LEU A 23 6.18 -1.13 -1.15
CA LEU A 23 7.18 -0.07 -1.30
C LEU A 23 6.67 1.06 -2.21
N GLN A 24 5.97 0.72 -3.29
CA GLN A 24 5.35 1.73 -4.17
C GLN A 24 4.27 2.54 -3.46
N LEU A 25 3.42 1.88 -2.67
CA LEU A 25 2.38 2.55 -1.86
C LEU A 25 3.00 3.50 -0.83
N ARG A 26 4.03 3.05 -0.10
CA ARG A 26 4.74 3.89 0.87
C ARG A 26 5.46 5.06 0.22
N ALA A 27 6.07 4.86 -0.96
CA ALA A 27 6.67 5.94 -1.72
C ALA A 27 5.64 6.97 -2.14
N ALA A 28 4.47 6.54 -2.63
CA ALA A 28 3.35 7.42 -2.96
C ALA A 28 2.84 8.18 -1.73
N ARG A 29 2.70 7.51 -0.58
CA ARG A 29 2.30 8.14 0.69
C ARG A 29 3.27 9.23 1.08
N LYS A 30 4.58 8.93 1.12
CA LYS A 30 5.63 9.89 1.48
C LYS A 30 5.62 11.11 0.56
N GLN A 31 5.54 10.90 -0.74
CA GLN A 31 5.45 12.00 -1.71
C GLN A 31 4.21 12.87 -1.47
N LEU A 32 3.07 12.24 -1.16
CA LEU A 32 1.82 12.94 -0.91
C LEU A 32 1.87 13.74 0.41
N GLU A 33 2.43 13.18 1.48
CA GLU A 33 2.63 13.86 2.77
C GLU A 33 3.54 15.10 2.63
N GLU A 34 4.67 14.96 1.93
CA GLU A 34 5.62 16.05 1.68
C GLU A 34 4.99 17.19 0.86
N ASN A 35 4.11 16.84 -0.08
CA ASN A 35 3.39 17.82 -0.90
C ASN A 35 2.24 18.47 -0.11
N ASN A 36 1.51 17.69 0.69
CA ASN A 36 0.36 18.17 1.46
C ASN A 36 0.77 19.20 2.52
N GLY A 37 1.94 19.03 3.14
CA GLY A 37 2.48 20.00 4.12
C GLY A 37 2.80 21.39 3.55
N LYS A 38 2.84 21.55 2.21
CA LYS A 38 3.12 22.82 1.53
C LYS A 38 1.86 23.52 1.00
N LEU A 39 0.70 22.86 1.10
CA LEU A 39 -0.54 23.38 0.53
C LEU A 39 -1.18 24.45 1.40
N LYS A 40 -1.75 25.45 0.73
CA LYS A 40 -2.55 26.53 1.35
C LYS A 40 -4.02 26.49 0.95
N ASP A 41 -4.36 25.70 -0.08
CA ASP A 41 -5.72 25.53 -0.56
C ASP A 41 -6.43 24.39 0.21
N PRO A 42 -7.51 24.69 0.97
CA PRO A 42 -8.25 23.70 1.74
C PRO A 42 -8.83 22.57 0.89
N GLN A 43 -9.23 22.83 -0.36
CA GLN A 43 -9.82 21.81 -1.22
C GLN A 43 -8.78 20.75 -1.63
N GLN A 44 -7.59 21.19 -2.01
CA GLN A 44 -6.47 20.28 -2.31
C GLN A 44 -6.03 19.50 -1.07
N TYR A 45 -6.03 20.14 0.11
CA TYR A 45 -5.72 19.45 1.37
C TYR A 45 -6.72 18.33 1.68
N GLN A 46 -8.02 18.59 1.50
CA GLN A 46 -9.05 17.58 1.69
C GLN A 46 -8.92 16.43 0.68
N GLN A 47 -8.66 16.73 -0.60
CA GLN A 47 -8.43 15.71 -1.62
C GLN A 47 -7.22 14.83 -1.28
N ASN A 48 -6.11 15.44 -0.85
CA ASN A 48 -4.92 14.71 -0.46
C ASN A 48 -5.15 13.83 0.78
N THR A 49 -5.97 14.29 1.72
CA THR A 49 -6.34 13.49 2.90
C THR A 49 -7.04 12.19 2.47
N LEU A 50 -8.02 12.27 1.56
CA LEU A 50 -8.71 11.09 1.03
C LEU A 50 -7.75 10.14 0.28
N LEU A 51 -6.77 10.69 -0.43
CA LEU A 51 -5.76 9.90 -1.13
C LEU A 51 -4.82 9.20 -0.16
N LEU A 52 -4.42 9.85 0.94
CA LEU A 52 -3.62 9.22 2.01
C LEU A 52 -4.37 8.05 2.65
N GLU A 53 -5.64 8.26 3.01
CA GLU A 53 -6.50 7.20 3.55
C GLU A 53 -6.62 6.02 2.57
N ALA A 54 -6.78 6.30 1.26
CA ALA A 54 -6.87 5.25 0.25
C ALA A 54 -5.58 4.42 0.16
N ILE A 55 -4.40 5.04 0.29
CA ILE A 55 -3.12 4.35 0.29
C ILE A 55 -2.98 3.46 1.54
N GLU A 56 -3.34 3.96 2.72
CA GLU A 56 -3.34 3.18 3.96
C GLU A 56 -4.25 1.96 3.87
N GLN A 57 -5.46 2.14 3.31
CA GLN A 57 -6.40 1.04 3.09
C GLN A 57 -5.84 0.01 2.10
N ALA A 58 -5.18 0.46 1.03
CA ALA A 58 -4.55 -0.43 0.06
C ALA A 58 -3.44 -1.29 0.71
N GLU A 59 -2.58 -0.69 1.54
CA GLU A 59 -1.55 -1.43 2.28
C GLU A 59 -2.17 -2.49 3.21
N ASN A 60 -3.25 -2.14 3.91
CA ASN A 60 -3.94 -3.08 4.79
C ASN A 60 -4.58 -4.25 4.03
N ILE A 61 -5.25 -3.97 2.90
CA ILE A 61 -5.85 -5.01 2.04
C ILE A 61 -4.78 -6.00 1.56
N ILE A 62 -3.62 -5.49 1.09
CA ILE A 62 -2.52 -6.34 0.65
C ILE A 62 -2.01 -7.23 1.79
N ASN A 63 -1.81 -6.67 2.98
CA ASN A 63 -1.35 -7.44 4.14
C ASN A 63 -2.35 -8.52 4.55
N ILE A 64 -3.65 -8.23 4.53
CA ILE A 64 -4.71 -9.21 4.84
C ILE A 64 -4.71 -10.35 3.83
N ILE A 65 -4.64 -10.04 2.54
CA ILE A 65 -4.61 -11.04 1.47
C ILE A 65 -3.34 -11.88 1.57
N TYR A 66 -2.18 -11.25 1.78
CA TYR A 66 -0.91 -11.96 1.93
C TYR A 66 -0.94 -12.92 3.14
N TYR A 67 -1.43 -12.44 4.29
CA TYR A 67 -1.54 -13.25 5.49
C TYR A 67 -2.44 -14.47 5.28
N ARG A 68 -3.54 -14.33 4.55
CA ARG A 68 -4.45 -15.44 4.21
C ARG A 68 -3.74 -16.57 3.46
N TYR A 69 -2.76 -16.26 2.62
CA TYR A 69 -2.03 -17.26 1.83
C TYR A 69 -0.79 -17.81 2.54
N HIS A 70 -0.10 -16.98 3.34
CA HIS A 70 1.21 -17.32 3.90
C HIS A 70 1.21 -17.53 5.42
N ASN A 71 0.07 -17.31 6.09
CA ASN A 71 -0.07 -17.30 7.55
C ASN A 71 1.03 -16.50 8.28
N SER A 72 1.50 -15.43 7.63
CA SER A 72 2.59 -14.59 8.14
C SER A 72 2.44 -13.16 7.61
N ALA A 73 2.96 -12.20 8.37
CA ALA A 73 2.93 -10.79 7.97
C ALA A 73 3.96 -10.53 6.86
N LEU A 74 3.59 -9.67 5.91
CA LEU A 74 4.53 -9.16 4.92
C LEU A 74 5.43 -8.11 5.58
N VAL A 75 6.54 -8.55 6.16
CA VAL A 75 7.53 -7.65 6.76
C VAL A 75 8.32 -6.97 5.65
N VAL A 76 8.09 -5.66 5.49
CA VAL A 76 8.83 -4.77 4.58
C VAL A 76 9.50 -3.70 5.43
N SER A 77 10.82 -3.73 5.50
CA SER A 77 11.62 -2.69 6.15
C SER A 77 11.62 -1.42 5.31
N GLU A 78 11.51 -0.24 5.92
CA GLU A 78 11.59 1.05 5.19
C GLU A 78 13.00 1.36 4.62
N GLN A 79 13.96 0.44 4.82
CA GLN A 79 15.38 0.58 4.49
C GLN A 79 15.85 -0.40 3.40
N GLU A 80 14.96 -1.24 2.84
CA GLU A 80 15.23 -2.08 1.67
C GLU A 80 14.82 -1.38 0.36
#